data_AF-A0AAI9T615-F1
#
_entry.id   AF-A0AAI9T615-F1
#
_cell.length_a   1.000
_cell.length_b   1.000
_cell.length_c   1.000
_cell.angle_alpha   90.00
_cell.angle_beta   90.00
_cell.angle_gamma   90.00
#
_symmetry.space_group_name_H-M   'P 1'
#
loop_
_entity.id
_entity.type
_entity.pdbx_description
1 polymer ?
#
loop_
_entity_poly.entity_id
_entity_poly.type
_entity_poly.pdbx_seq_one_letter_code
_entity_poly.pdbx_strand_id
1 'polypeptide(L)'
;MNDPVRESIKQVDANTWLIGPLQLRRSKGYSDTCTWYDEGDDVSYTLTNASAPPPPTVPLSENDPFRLVYDVGDSSAVWSVGNSAFCKVKLRVLGTTPEATTLSFVHKLRPDFEIPQVCTTPN
;
A
#
# COMPACT_ATOMS: atom_id res chain seq x y z
N MET A 1 -6.79 -14.53 -6.15
CA MET A 1 -5.98 -14.84 -4.95
C MET A 1 -6.65 -16.04 -4.31
N ASN A 2 -5.92 -17.11 -4.04
CA ASN A 2 -6.42 -18.21 -3.20
C ASN A 2 -6.10 -17.98 -1.71
N ASP A 3 -5.23 -17.02 -1.42
CA ASP A 3 -4.88 -16.62 -0.06
C ASP A 3 -5.88 -15.56 0.47
N PRO A 4 -6.17 -15.55 1.79
CA PRO A 4 -6.98 -14.51 2.42
C PRO A 4 -6.45 -13.09 2.11
N VAL A 5 -7.33 -12.09 2.05
CA VAL A 5 -6.93 -10.71 1.71
C VAL A 5 -5.92 -10.15 2.71
N ARG A 6 -6.00 -10.52 3.98
CA ARG A 6 -5.03 -10.16 5.02
C ARG A 6 -3.61 -10.73 4.81
N GLU A 7 -3.43 -11.67 3.88
CA GLU A 7 -2.13 -12.28 3.53
C GLU A 7 -1.63 -11.78 2.16
N SER A 8 -2.21 -10.68 1.65
CA SER A 8 -1.90 -10.13 0.33
C SER A 8 -0.57 -9.37 0.25
N ILE A 9 -0.02 -8.95 1.39
CA ILE A 9 1.31 -8.37 1.49
C ILE A 9 2.29 -9.48 1.89
N LYS A 10 3.36 -9.63 1.12
CA LYS A 10 4.37 -10.68 1.34
C LYS A 10 5.77 -10.08 1.32
N GLN A 11 6.66 -10.57 2.18
CA GLN A 11 8.03 -10.07 2.27
C GLN A 11 8.92 -10.74 1.23
N VAL A 12 9.74 -9.94 0.52
CA VAL A 12 10.81 -10.40 -0.39
C VAL A 12 12.14 -10.41 0.36
N ASP A 13 12.46 -9.29 1.01
CA ASP A 13 13.63 -9.10 1.86
C ASP A 13 13.32 -8.08 2.97
N ALA A 14 14.31 -7.72 3.78
CA ALA A 14 14.14 -6.82 4.93
C ALA A 14 13.62 -5.41 4.60
N ASN A 15 13.67 -4.99 3.34
CA ASN A 15 13.26 -3.67 2.87
C ASN A 15 12.38 -3.73 1.62
N THR A 16 11.92 -4.91 1.21
CA THR A 16 11.15 -5.10 -0.01
C THR A 16 9.98 -6.03 0.22
N TRP A 17 8.79 -5.62 -0.22
CA TRP A 17 7.54 -6.39 -0.09
C TRP A 17 6.77 -6.42 -1.41
N LEU A 18 6.04 -7.50 -1.66
CA LEU A 18 5.08 -7.61 -2.75
C LEU A 18 3.67 -7.33 -2.24
N ILE A 19 2.93 -6.57 -3.04
CA ILE A 19 1.52 -6.24 -2.83
C ILE A 19 0.79 -6.49 -4.15
N GLY A 20 0.33 -7.73 -4.34
CA GLY A 20 -0.21 -8.18 -5.62
C GLY A 20 0.82 -8.02 -6.77
N PRO A 21 0.53 -7.24 -7.83
CA PRO A 21 1.47 -7.00 -8.94
C PRO A 21 2.50 -5.90 -8.65
N LEU A 22 2.46 -5.28 -7.47
CA LEU A 22 3.31 -4.16 -7.09
C LEU A 22 4.41 -4.63 -6.14
N GLN A 23 5.53 -3.94 -6.17
CA GLN A 23 6.65 -4.10 -5.25
C GLN A 23 6.86 -2.78 -4.51
N LEU A 24 6.86 -2.84 -3.18
CA LEU A 24 7.20 -1.73 -2.31
C LEU A 24 8.65 -1.89 -1.83
N ARG A 25 9.45 -0.84 -1.97
CA ARG A 25 10.81 -0.78 -1.43
C ARG A 25 10.92 0.35 -0.40
N ARG A 26 11.48 0.04 0.77
CA ARG A 26 11.86 1.01 1.80
C ARG A 26 13.35 1.35 1.67
N SER A 27 13.68 2.63 1.78
CA SER A 27 15.05 3.12 1.83
C SER A 27 15.20 4.13 2.96
N LYS A 28 16.39 4.21 3.57
CA LYS A 28 16.68 5.23 4.57
C LYS A 28 16.88 6.58 3.90
N GLY A 29 16.41 7.64 4.55
CA GLY A 29 16.49 9.00 4.07
C GLY A 29 15.42 9.34 3.04
N TYR A 30 15.28 10.62 2.80
CA TYR A 30 14.47 11.15 1.71
C TYR A 30 15.02 10.75 0.34
N SER A 31 14.12 10.50 -0.61
CA SER A 31 14.45 10.19 -2.00
C SER A 31 13.48 10.90 -2.94
N ASP A 32 13.99 11.61 -3.94
CA ASP A 32 13.15 12.33 -4.92
C ASP A 32 12.27 11.42 -5.78
N THR A 33 12.58 10.13 -5.83
CA THR A 33 11.81 9.12 -6.57
C THR A 33 10.90 8.29 -5.68
N CYS A 34 10.76 8.67 -4.40
CA CYS A 34 9.84 8.00 -3.49
C CYS A 34 8.38 8.27 -3.90
N THR A 35 7.53 7.29 -3.61
CA THR A 35 6.07 7.46 -3.71
C THR A 35 5.56 8.26 -2.51
N TRP A 36 6.12 8.01 -1.32
CA TRP A 36 5.95 8.88 -0.17
C TRP A 36 7.18 8.82 0.74
N TYR A 37 7.34 9.86 1.54
CA TYR A 37 8.39 9.99 2.54
C TYR A 37 7.76 10.00 3.93
N ASP A 38 8.27 9.17 4.82
CA ASP A 38 7.87 9.13 6.22
C ASP A 38 8.88 9.94 7.04
N GLU A 39 8.52 11.19 7.32
CA GLU A 39 9.37 12.12 8.08
C GLU A 39 9.64 11.64 9.52
N GLY A 40 8.71 10.86 10.10
CA GLY A 40 8.83 10.39 11.49
C GLY A 40 9.98 9.41 11.69
N ASP A 41 10.25 8.57 10.68
CA ASP A 41 11.26 7.52 10.73
C ASP A 41 12.48 7.81 9.83
N ASP A 42 12.51 8.94 9.10
CA ASP A 42 13.52 9.28 8.08
C ASP A 42 13.68 8.14 7.06
N VAL A 43 12.55 7.68 6.49
CA VAL A 43 12.52 6.62 5.48
C VAL A 43 11.64 6.99 4.28
N SER A 44 12.09 6.61 3.10
CA SER A 44 11.33 6.73 1.86
C SER A 44 10.78 5.39 1.42
N TYR A 45 9.57 5.43 0.85
CA TYR A 45 8.89 4.27 0.31
C TYR A 45 8.63 4.49 -1.18
N THR A 46 9.10 3.57 -2.01
CA THR A 46 8.92 3.61 -3.47
C THR A 46 8.12 2.40 -3.91
N LEU A 47 7.03 2.65 -4.63
CA LEU A 47 6.21 1.60 -5.22
C LEU A 47 6.45 1.50 -6.73
N THR A 48 6.75 0.28 -7.19
CA THR A 48 6.96 -0.04 -8.60
C THR A 48 6.16 -1.28 -8.99
N ASN A 49 6.11 -1.59 -10.29
CA ASN A 49 5.65 -2.91 -10.72
C ASN A 49 6.65 -3.98 -10.27
N ALA A 50 6.16 -5.14 -9.84
CA ALA A 50 7.00 -6.30 -9.56
C ALA A 50 7.57 -6.89 -10.86
N SER A 51 8.73 -7.54 -10.77
CA SER A 51 9.29 -8.29 -11.89
C SER A 51 8.44 -9.50 -12.27
N ALA A 52 8.51 -9.92 -13.54
CA ALA A 52 7.91 -11.15 -14.03
C ALA A 52 9.03 -12.15 -14.41
N PRO A 53 9.15 -13.32 -13.75
CA PRO A 53 8.31 -13.82 -12.68
C PRO A 53 8.53 -13.09 -11.33
N PRO A 54 7.55 -13.13 -10.40
CA PRO A 54 7.70 -12.53 -9.08
C PRO A 54 8.85 -13.18 -8.29
N PRO A 55 9.58 -12.42 -7.46
CA PRO A 55 10.61 -12.98 -6.60
C PRO A 55 10.01 -13.94 -5.55
N PRO A 56 10.81 -14.85 -4.98
CA PRO A 56 10.41 -15.64 -3.83
C PRO A 56 9.95 -14.74 -2.68
N THR A 57 8.91 -15.17 -1.96
CA THR A 57 8.38 -14.43 -0.83
C THR A 57 8.11 -15.31 0.38
N VAL A 58 8.10 -14.67 1.54
CA VAL A 58 7.67 -15.24 2.82
C VAL A 58 6.52 -14.40 3.40
N PRO A 59 5.72 -14.94 4.33
CA PRO A 59 4.73 -14.13 5.06
C PRO A 59 5.38 -12.94 5.77
N LEU A 60 4.58 -11.90 6.03
CA LEU A 60 5.03 -10.76 6.84
C LEU A 60 5.48 -11.23 8.24
N SER A 61 6.55 -10.61 8.72
CA SER A 61 7.06 -10.74 10.08
C SER A 61 6.49 -9.64 10.98
N GLU A 62 6.49 -9.87 12.30
CA GLU A 62 6.04 -8.87 13.29
C GLU A 62 6.91 -7.59 13.31
N ASN A 63 8.12 -7.65 12.76
CA ASN A 63 9.06 -6.53 12.71
C ASN A 63 8.95 -5.70 11.42
N ASP A 64 8.09 -6.11 10.49
CA ASP A 64 7.84 -5.36 9.26
C ASP A 64 7.09 -4.05 9.55
N PRO A 65 7.23 -3.00 8.72
CA PRO A 65 6.60 -1.70 8.95
C PRO A 65 5.07 -1.70 8.75
N PHE A 66 4.46 -2.88 8.62
CA PHE A 66 3.04 -3.05 8.32
C PHE A 66 2.31 -3.49 9.57
N ARG A 67 1.35 -2.67 10.02
CA ARG A 67 0.43 -3.03 11.09
C ARG A 67 -0.96 -3.14 10.54
N LEU A 68 -1.58 -4.31 10.66
CA LEU A 68 -2.98 -4.53 10.29
C LEU A 68 -3.87 -3.71 11.24
N VAL A 69 -4.61 -2.74 10.69
CA VAL A 69 -5.49 -1.84 11.45
C VAL A 69 -6.97 -2.10 11.19
N TYR A 70 -7.30 -2.82 10.11
CA TYR A 70 -8.65 -3.22 9.78
C TYR A 70 -8.63 -4.52 8.97
N ASP A 71 -9.51 -5.46 9.32
CA ASP A 71 -9.65 -6.76 8.66
C ASP A 71 -11.14 -7.13 8.57
N VAL A 72 -11.63 -7.30 7.35
CA VAL A 72 -12.95 -7.86 7.04
C VAL A 72 -12.75 -9.13 6.22
N GLY A 73 -11.99 -10.05 6.82
CA GLY A 73 -11.71 -11.38 6.29
C GLY A 73 -11.28 -11.34 4.84
N ASP A 74 -12.07 -11.99 3.99
CA ASP A 74 -11.73 -12.16 2.57
C ASP A 74 -12.15 -10.97 1.69
N SER A 75 -12.72 -9.90 2.25
CA SER A 75 -13.23 -8.77 1.46
C SER A 75 -12.28 -7.59 1.39
N SER A 76 -11.69 -7.19 2.52
CA SER A 76 -10.77 -6.06 2.59
C SER A 76 -9.90 -6.14 3.84
N ALA A 77 -8.65 -5.72 3.69
CA ALA A 77 -7.76 -5.47 4.80
C ALA A 77 -7.03 -4.13 4.59
N VAL A 78 -6.70 -3.48 5.70
CA VAL A 78 -5.99 -2.20 5.72
C VAL A 78 -4.84 -2.28 6.70
N TRP A 79 -3.67 -1.85 6.24
CA TRP A 79 -2.46 -1.74 7.05
C TRP A 79 -2.07 -0.27 7.15
N SER A 80 -1.60 0.16 8.32
CA SER A 80 -0.71 1.31 8.38
C SER A 80 0.69 0.88 7.94
N VAL A 81 1.38 1.75 7.19
CA VAL A 81 2.74 1.52 6.69
C VAL A 81 3.61 2.66 7.19
N GLY A 82 4.52 2.36 8.12
CA GLY A 82 5.21 3.41 8.89
C GLY A 82 4.21 4.24 9.70
N ASN A 83 4.43 5.55 9.75
CA ASN A 83 3.63 6.53 10.49
C ASN A 83 2.70 7.35 9.59
N SER A 84 2.90 7.34 8.27
CA SER A 84 2.34 8.36 7.37
C SER A 84 1.42 7.81 6.26
N ALA A 85 1.36 6.49 6.05
CA ALA A 85 0.60 5.91 4.94
C ALA A 85 -0.31 4.75 5.36
N PHE A 86 -1.36 4.54 4.58
CA PHE A 86 -2.23 3.37 4.69
C PHE A 86 -2.25 2.60 3.37
N CYS A 87 -2.06 1.29 3.45
CA CYS A 87 -2.24 0.37 2.33
C CYS A 87 -3.60 -0.30 2.46
N LYS A 88 -4.46 -0.17 1.46
CA LYS A 88 -5.79 -0.80 1.42
C LYS A 88 -5.81 -1.85 0.32
N VAL A 89 -5.99 -3.12 0.67
CA VAL A 89 -6.24 -4.20 -0.29
C VAL A 89 -7.68 -4.65 -0.14
N LYS A 90 -8.39 -4.75 -1.26
CA LYS A 90 -9.80 -5.15 -1.28
C LYS A 90 -10.14 -5.91 -2.54
N LEU A 91 -11.11 -6.82 -2.44
CA LEU A 91 -11.70 -7.45 -3.61
C LEU A 91 -12.39 -6.39 -4.47
N ARG A 92 -12.14 -6.45 -5.77
CA ARG A 92 -12.78 -5.54 -6.72
C ARG A 92 -14.20 -6.00 -6.98
N VAL A 93 -15.17 -5.15 -6.67
CA VAL A 93 -16.57 -5.37 -7.02
C VAL A 93 -16.85 -4.72 -8.36
N LEU A 94 -17.27 -5.51 -9.35
CA LEU A 94 -17.60 -5.00 -10.68
C LEU A 94 -18.75 -3.98 -10.62
N GLY A 95 -18.67 -2.97 -11.49
CA GLY A 95 -19.67 -1.88 -11.53
C GLY A 95 -19.54 -0.84 -10.42
N THR A 96 -18.57 -0.96 -9.51
CA THR A 96 -18.30 0.05 -8.48
C THR A 96 -17.18 0.99 -8.89
N THR A 97 -17.33 2.28 -8.56
CA THR A 97 -16.29 3.29 -8.77
C THR A 97 -15.13 3.04 -7.80
N PRO A 98 -13.87 2.99 -8.28
CA PRO A 98 -12.72 2.89 -7.40
C PRO A 98 -12.64 4.07 -6.43
N GLU A 99 -12.28 3.78 -5.17
CA GLU A 99 -12.16 4.79 -4.11
C GLU A 99 -11.17 5.90 -4.49
N ALA A 100 -10.06 5.56 -5.16
CA ALA A 100 -9.11 6.54 -5.66
C ALA A 100 -9.72 7.50 -6.70
N THR A 101 -10.64 7.02 -7.54
CA THR A 101 -11.37 7.85 -8.50
C THR A 101 -12.31 8.80 -7.76
N THR A 102 -13.01 8.32 -6.73
CA THR A 102 -13.86 9.16 -5.88
C THR A 102 -13.04 10.21 -5.13
N LEU A 103 -11.91 9.83 -4.52
CA LEU A 103 -11.00 10.77 -3.84
C LEU A 103 -10.48 11.83 -4.82
N SER A 104 -10.07 11.42 -6.02
CA SER A 104 -9.63 12.35 -7.08
C SER A 104 -10.72 13.34 -7.49
N PHE A 105 -11.98 12.91 -7.48
CA PHE A 105 -13.12 13.80 -7.72
C PHE A 105 -13.35 14.76 -6.55
N VAL A 106 -13.35 14.27 -5.32
CA VAL A 106 -13.58 15.08 -4.11
C VAL A 106 -12.47 16.12 -3.91
N HIS A 107 -11.21 15.78 -4.20
CA HIS A 107 -10.09 16.74 -4.19
C HIS A 107 -10.34 17.96 -5.09
N LYS A 108 -11.00 17.76 -6.23
CA LYS A 108 -11.34 18.87 -7.15
C LYS A 108 -12.40 19.80 -6.59
N LEU A 109 -13.22 19.34 -5.65
CA LEU A 109 -14.24 20.15 -4.98
C LEU A 109 -13.65 21.07 -3.90
N ARG A 110 -12.39 20.83 -3.49
CA ARG A 110 -11.69 21.62 -2.46
C ARG A 110 -12.51 21.78 -1.17
N PRO A 111 -12.85 20.66 -0.50
CA PRO A 111 -13.53 20.73 0.79
C PRO A 111 -12.67 21.49 1.82
N ASP A 112 -13.33 21.99 2.87
CA ASP A 112 -12.73 22.69 4.01
C ASP A 112 -12.18 21.74 5.09
N PHE A 113 -12.19 20.44 4.82
CA PHE A 113 -11.63 19.40 5.68
C PHE A 113 -10.58 18.59 4.93
N GLU A 114 -9.69 17.95 5.68
CA GLU A 114 -8.63 17.13 5.12
C GLU A 114 -9.16 15.83 4.51
N ILE A 115 -8.60 15.48 3.37
CA ILE A 115 -8.95 14.29 2.61
C ILE A 115 -7.67 13.53 2.24
N PRO A 116 -7.67 12.18 2.33
CA PRO A 116 -6.48 11.39 2.02
C PRO A 116 -5.96 11.65 0.60
N GLN A 117 -4.64 11.76 0.48
CA GLN A 117 -3.97 11.79 -0.82
C GLN A 117 -3.76 10.36 -1.34
N VAL A 118 -4.06 10.15 -2.63
CA VAL A 118 -3.84 8.86 -3.27
C VAL A 118 -2.38 8.79 -3.72
N CYS A 119 -1.59 7.95 -3.05
CA CYS A 119 -0.18 7.74 -3.40
C CYS A 119 -0.03 6.98 -4.73
N THR A 120 -0.92 6.01 -5.00
CA THR A 120 -0.85 5.14 -6.18
C THR A 120 -2.13 4.29 -6.31
N THR A 121 -2.36 3.77 -7.51
CA THR A 121 -3.35 2.73 -7.79
C THR A 121 -2.74 1.69 -8.72
N PRO A 122 -3.00 0.38 -8.55
CA PRO A 122 -2.63 -0.60 -9.57
C PRO A 122 -3.34 -0.26 -10.89
N ASN A 123 -2.55 -0.21 -11.98
CA ASN A 123 -3.04 0.00 -13.34
C ASN A 123 -3.87 -1.21 -13.84
#